data_AF-A0A060BS80-F1
#
_entry.id   AF-A0A060BS80-F1
#
_cell.length_a   1.000
_cell.length_b   1.000
_cell.length_c   1.000
_cell.angle_alpha   90.00
_cell.angle_beta   90.00
_cell.angle_gamma   90.00
#
_symmetry.space_group_name_H-M   'P 1'
#
loop_
_entity.id
_entity.type
_entity.pdbx_description
1 polymer ?
#
loop_
_entity_poly.entity_id
_entity_poly.type
_entity_poly.pdbx_seq_one_letter_code
_entity_poly.pdbx_strand_id
1 'polypeptide(L)' 'TANQIYDRYHLPLIITENGLGQEDILTEEGTIHDDYRINYLETHIEQLELAIDDGVELFGYCPWSAIDLISTHEG' A
#
# COMPACT_ATOMS: atom_id res chain seq x y z
N THR A 1 7.52 -11.25 4.30
CA THR A 1 7.90 -9.82 4.27
C THR A 1 8.84 -9.57 3.11
N ALA A 2 9.12 -8.31 2.77
CA ALA A 2 10.11 -7.97 1.75
C ALA A 2 11.47 -8.64 2.05
N ASN A 3 11.93 -8.57 3.30
CA ASN A 3 13.18 -9.23 3.76
C ASN A 3 13.22 -10.73 3.46
N GLN A 4 12.15 -11.48 3.74
CA GLN A 4 12.12 -12.93 3.50
C GLN A 4 12.19 -13.30 2.01
N ILE A 5 11.52 -12.50 1.15
CA ILE A 5 11.54 -12.72 -0.30
C ILE A 5 12.93 -12.38 -0.84
N TYR A 6 13.49 -11.25 -0.41
CA TYR A 6 14.80 -10.80 -0.86
C TYR A 6 15.92 -11.73 -0.39
N ASP A 7 15.96 -12.14 0.88
CA ASP A 7 16.92 -13.11 1.41
C ASP A 7 16.88 -14.45 0.66
N ARG A 8 15.68 -14.88 0.24
CA ARG A 8 15.53 -16.14 -0.48
C ARG A 8 15.98 -16.06 -1.94
N TYR A 9 15.65 -14.97 -2.63
CA TYR A 9 15.75 -14.92 -4.08
C TYR A 9 16.79 -13.92 -4.61
N HIS A 10 17.21 -12.95 -3.79
CA HIS A 10 18.18 -11.91 -4.13
C HIS A 10 17.84 -11.19 -5.45
N LEU A 11 16.56 -10.92 -5.67
CA LEU A 11 16.07 -10.19 -6.83
C LEU A 11 15.47 -8.85 -6.37
N PRO A 12 15.65 -7.76 -7.14
CA PRO A 12 14.99 -6.50 -6.88
C PRO A 12 13.46 -6.67 -6.80
N LEU A 13 12.82 -5.94 -5.89
CA LEU A 13 11.40 -6.02 -5.60
C LEU A 13 10.65 -4.76 -6.02
N ILE A 14 9.44 -4.97 -6.53
CA ILE A 14 8.41 -3.95 -6.68
C ILE A 14 7.16 -4.44 -5.96
N ILE A 15 6.60 -3.60 -5.09
CA ILE A 15 5.29 -3.86 -4.50
C ILE A 15 4.25 -3.40 -5.50
N THR A 16 3.61 -4.34 -6.19
CA THR A 16 2.66 -4.05 -7.28
C THR A 16 1.27 -3.70 -6.76
N GLU A 17 0.95 -4.07 -5.53
CA GLU A 17 -0.36 -3.82 -4.93
C GLU A 17 -0.27 -3.83 -3.40
N ASN A 18 -0.71 -2.74 -2.77
CA ASN A 18 -1.00 -2.66 -1.34
C ASN A 18 -1.97 -1.51 -1.07
N GLY A 19 -3.00 -1.73 -0.26
CA GLY A 19 -4.02 -0.72 0.01
C GLY A 19 -5.08 -1.22 0.98
N LEU A 20 -6.00 -0.32 1.34
CA LEU A 20 -7.07 -0.57 2.30
C LEU A 20 -8.43 -0.18 1.68
N GLY A 21 -9.30 -1.18 1.53
CA GLY A 21 -10.71 -0.99 1.21
C GLY A 21 -11.53 -0.78 2.48
N GLN A 22 -12.35 0.26 2.49
CA GLN A 22 -13.25 0.65 3.57
C GLN A 22 -14.39 1.48 2.95
N GLU A 23 -15.52 1.59 3.64
CA GLU A 23 -16.59 2.53 3.27
C GLU A 23 -16.15 3.99 3.48
N ASP A 24 -16.05 4.74 2.38
CA ASP A 24 -15.84 6.20 2.39
C ASP A 24 -17.17 6.94 2.64
N ILE A 25 -17.13 7.97 3.49
CA ILE A 25 -18.28 8.83 3.78
C ILE A 25 -18.09 10.17 3.08
N LEU A 26 -18.98 10.47 2.12
CA LEU A 26 -19.02 11.77 1.45
C LEU A 26 -19.72 12.80 2.35
N THR A 27 -19.04 13.89 2.69
CA THR A 27 -19.63 14.99 3.45
C THR A 27 -20.61 15.80 2.60
N GLU A 28 -21.43 16.65 3.24
CA GLU A 28 -22.37 17.54 2.53
C GLU A 28 -21.64 18.53 1.60
N GLU A 29 -20.39 18.86 1.91
CA GLU A 29 -19.50 19.71 1.11
C GLU A 29 -18.80 18.95 -0.03
N GLY A 30 -19.04 17.66 -0.18
CA GLY A 30 -18.46 16.82 -1.23
C GLY A 30 -17.01 16.42 -0.98
N THR A 31 -16.60 16.28 0.29
CA THR A 31 -15.24 15.85 0.69
C THR A 31 -15.27 14.44 1.29
N ILE A 32 -14.16 13.71 1.19
CA ILE A 32 -13.93 12.44 1.88
C ILE A 32 -12.80 12.65 2.89
N HIS A 33 -12.99 12.15 4.12
CA HIS A 33 -11.99 12.18 5.18
C HIS A 33 -11.49 10.76 5.47
N ASP A 34 -10.45 10.33 4.78
CA ASP A 34 -9.95 8.96 4.79
C ASP A 34 -8.64 8.77 5.56
N ASP A 35 -8.53 9.39 6.75
CA ASP A 35 -7.36 9.28 7.63
C ASP A 35 -6.96 7.81 7.88
N TYR A 36 -7.93 6.89 7.91
CA TYR A 36 -7.69 5.46 8.05
C TYR A 36 -6.82 4.88 6.92
N ARG A 37 -6.99 5.36 5.68
CA ARG A 37 -6.24 4.94 4.49
C ARG A 37 -4.85 5.57 4.49
N ILE A 38 -4.76 6.85 4.87
CA ILE A 38 -3.48 7.55 5.04
C ILE A 38 -2.61 6.80 6.07
N ASN A 39 -3.15 6.55 7.27
CA ASN A 39 -2.42 5.85 8.34
C ASN A 39 -1.98 4.44 7.91
N TYR A 40 -2.84 3.71 7.19
CA TYR A 40 -2.49 2.37 6.67
C TYR A 40 -1.30 2.43 5.71
N LEU A 41 -1.35 3.33 4.73
CA LEU A 41 -0.29 3.47 3.72
C LEU A 41 1.01 3.97 4.35
N GLU A 42 0.94 4.98 5.23
CA GLU A 42 2.09 5.52 5.95
C GLU A 42 2.82 4.41 6.73
N THR A 43 2.08 3.64 7.53
CA THR A 43 2.67 2.53 8.31
C THR A 43 3.34 1.49 7.41
N HIS A 44 2.78 1.16 6.25
CA HIS A 44 3.38 0.19 5.34
C HIS A 44 4.62 0.75 4.64
N ILE A 45 4.60 2.02 4.25
CA ILE A 45 5.74 2.69 3.64
C ILE A 45 6.90 2.78 4.63
N GLU A 46 6.65 3.13 5.89
CA GLU A 46 7.66 3.13 6.96
C GLU A 46 8.33 1.74 7.10
N GLN A 47 7.55 0.65 7.02
CA GLN A 47 8.13 -0.70 7.06
C GLN A 47 8.95 -1.04 5.81
N LEU A 48 8.60 -0.49 4.64
CA LEU A 48 9.39 -0.67 3.42
C LEU A 48 10.70 0.13 3.48
N GLU A 49 10.70 1.32 4.09
CA GLU A 49 11.92 2.07 4.38
C GLU A 49 12.86 1.26 5.28
N LEU A 50 12.35 0.66 6.36
CA LEU A 50 13.15 -0.24 7.21
C LEU A 50 13.69 -1.45 6.44
N ALA A 51 12.90 -2.02 5.52
CA ALA A 51 13.38 -3.13 4.68
C ALA A 51 14.50 -2.68 3.71
N ILE A 52 14.43 -1.46 3.20
CA ILE A 52 15.51 -0.87 2.39
C ILE A 52 16.77 -0.68 3.24
N ASP A 53 16.63 -0.20 4.48
CA ASP A 53 17.74 -0.08 5.44
C ASP A 53 18.36 -1.45 5.79
N ASP A 54 17.55 -2.52 5.82
CA ASP A 54 18.00 -3.91 5.97
C ASP A 54 18.71 -4.46 4.71
N GLY A 55 18.76 -3.71 3.62
CA GLY A 55 19.46 -4.05 2.38
C GLY A 55 18.59 -4.63 1.27
N VAL A 56 17.26 -4.57 1.39
CA VAL A 56 16.35 -4.99 0.31
C VAL A 56 16.40 -3.99 -0.85
N GLU A 57 16.67 -4.49 -2.05
CA GLU A 57 16.57 -3.69 -3.28
C GLU A 57 15.10 -3.51 -3.69
N LEU A 58 14.44 -2.49 -3.16
CA LEU A 58 13.08 -2.06 -3.56
C LEU A 58 13.16 -0.91 -4.56
N PHE A 59 12.46 -1.04 -5.69
CA PHE A 59 12.46 -0.03 -6.76
C PHE A 59 11.10 0.57 -7.09
N GLY A 60 10.03 0.16 -6.38
CA GLY A 60 8.71 0.74 -6.59
C GLY A 60 7.65 0.26 -5.60
N TYR A 61 6.62 1.09 -5.46
CA TYR A 61 5.42 0.83 -4.67
C TYR A 61 4.19 1.38 -5.40
N CYS A 62 3.24 0.50 -5.70
CA CYS A 62 1.99 0.82 -6.38
C CYS A 62 0.82 0.70 -5.39
N PRO A 63 0.28 1.82 -4.87
CA PRO A 63 -0.88 1.77 -3.99
C PRO A 63 -2.11 1.26 -4.73
N TRP A 64 -2.90 0.43 -4.04
CA TRP A 64 -4.21 0.00 -4.50
C TRP A 64 -5.28 0.91 -3.88
N SER A 65 -5.96 1.78 -4.63
CA SER A 65 -5.91 1.93 -6.09
C SER A 65 -5.94 3.41 -6.50
N ALA A 66 -5.81 3.69 -7.80
CA ALA A 66 -5.72 5.06 -8.30
C ALA A 66 -7.05 5.84 -8.20
N ILE A 67 -8.17 5.13 -8.35
CA ILE A 67 -9.54 5.63 -8.24
C ILE A 67 -10.42 4.48 -7.74
N ASP A 68 -11.59 4.81 -7.20
CA ASP A 68 -12.60 3.80 -6.88
C ASP A 68 -12.92 2.92 -8.09
N LEU A 69 -13.12 1.64 -7.83
CA LEU A 69 -13.28 0.62 -8.86
C LEU A 69 -14.20 -0.50 -8.37
N ILE A 70 -14.69 -1.30 -9.31
CA ILE A 70 -15.56 -2.42 -9.01
C ILE A 70 -14.73 -3.57 -8.44
N SER A 71 -15.06 -3.99 -7.22
CA SER A 71 -14.51 -5.18 -6.61
C SER A 71 -14.97 -6.44 -7.37
N THR A 72 -14.14 -7.48 -7.34
CA THR A 72 -14.51 -8.79 -7.88
C THR A 72 -15.57 -9.51 -7.03
N HIS A 73 -15.73 -9.12 -5.76
CA HIS A 73 -16.59 -9.83 -4.80
C HIS A 73 -17.49 -8.92 -3.94
N GLU A 74 -17.14 -7.64 -3.77
CA GLU A 74 -17.76 -6.72 -2.78
C GLU A 74 -18.21 -5.42 -3.47
N GLY A 75 -19.07 -5.55 -4.47
CA GLY A 75 -19.43 -4.47 -5.42
C GLY A 75 -19.89 -3.16 -4.79
#